data_AF-A0A924UZG4-F1
#
_entry.id   AF-A0A924UZG4-F1
#
_cell.length_a   1.000
_cell.length_b   1.000
_cell.length_c   1.000
_cell.angle_alpha   90.00
_cell.angle_beta   90.00
_cell.angle_gamma   90.00
#
_symmetry.space_group_name_H-M   'P 1'
#
loop_
_entity.id
_entity.type
_entity.pdbx_description
1 polymer ?
#
loop_
_entity_poly.entity_id
_entity_poly.type
_entity_poly.pdbx_seq_one_letter_code
_entity_poly.pdbx_strand_id
1 'polypeptide(L)'
;KEVVNGLSKAQIILNIITSFDAAKARIQNIKEAELSQKVDFFAGPKSKLQILNLMQDHVTHHRAQILIYLNLNQIQPPKYVGW
;
A
#
# COMPACT_ATOMS: atom_id res chain seq x y z
N LYS A 1 -0.39 -0.71 -31.94
CA LYS A 1 -0.01 -0.80 -30.51
C LYS A 1 -0.70 0.35 -29.81
N GLU A 2 -1.69 0.09 -28.97
CA GLU A 2 -2.33 1.15 -28.20
C GLU A 2 -1.27 1.87 -27.37
N VAL A 3 -1.20 3.19 -27.52
CA VAL A 3 -0.41 4.04 -26.66
C VAL A 3 -1.16 4.08 -25.34
N VAL A 4 -0.70 3.29 -24.37
CA VAL A 4 -1.18 3.44 -22.99
C VAL A 4 -0.72 4.83 -22.55
N ASN A 5 -1.65 5.79 -22.50
CA ASN A 5 -1.44 7.09 -21.88
C ASN A 5 -1.33 6.89 -20.37
N GLY A 6 -0.17 6.39 -19.94
CA GLY A 6 0.14 6.16 -18.54
C GLY A 6 0.38 7.47 -17.80
N LEU A 7 0.20 7.44 -16.48
CA LEU A 7 0.59 8.54 -15.61
C LEU A 7 2.09 8.83 -15.75
N SER A 8 2.46 10.12 -15.75
CA SER A 8 3.87 10.52 -15.63
C SER A 8 4.46 10.08 -14.29
N LYS A 9 5.79 9.96 -14.23
CA LYS A 9 6.51 9.65 -12.98
C LYS A 9 6.13 10.59 -11.84
N ALA A 10 5.99 11.90 -12.12
CA ALA A 10 5.60 12.90 -11.13
C ALA A 10 4.18 12.65 -10.58
N GLN A 11 3.23 12.33 -11.45
CA GLN A 11 1.86 11.99 -11.04
C GLN A 11 1.80 10.70 -10.22
N ILE A 12 2.59 9.68 -10.59
CA ILE A 12 2.68 8.43 -9.82
C ILE A 12 3.20 8.71 -8.40
N ILE A 13 4.28 9.50 -8.28
CA ILE A 13 4.85 9.88 -6.97
C ILE A 13 3.82 10.64 -6.13
N LEU A 14 3.14 11.61 -6.72
CA LEU A 14 2.11 12.40 -6.03
C LEU A 14 0.96 11.51 -5.55
N ASN A 15 0.48 10.59 -6.38
CA ASN A 15 -0.58 9.66 -6.02
C ASN A 15 -0.17 8.72 -4.88
N ILE A 16 1.08 8.24 -4.87
CA ILE A 16 1.60 7.42 -3.77
C ILE A 16 1.62 8.24 -2.47
N ILE A 17 2.23 9.43 -2.48
CA ILE A 17 2.32 10.29 -1.29
C ILE A 17 0.92 10.57 -0.71
N THR A 18 0.02 11.06 -1.54
CA THR A 18 -1.35 11.41 -1.12
C THR A 18 -2.14 10.20 -0.61
N SER A 19 -1.94 9.01 -1.19
CA SER A 19 -2.58 7.77 -0.71
C SER A 19 -2.06 7.35 0.68
N PHE A 20 -0.75 7.41 0.91
CA PHE A 20 -0.16 7.07 2.20
C PHE A 20 -0.51 8.10 3.28
N ASP A 21 -0.56 9.39 2.95
CA ASP A 21 -1.00 10.44 3.87
C ASP A 21 -2.47 10.25 4.27
N ALA A 22 -3.35 9.94 3.31
CA ALA A 22 -4.75 9.65 3.59
C ALA A 22 -4.92 8.40 4.47
N ALA A 23 -4.14 7.33 4.20
CA ALA A 23 -4.15 6.13 5.02
C ALA A 23 -3.67 6.41 6.46
N LYS A 24 -2.56 7.13 6.61
CA LYS A 24 -2.02 7.56 7.90
C LYS A 24 -3.04 8.37 8.69
N ALA A 25 -3.66 9.38 8.06
CA ALA A 25 -4.66 10.21 8.71
C ALA A 25 -5.87 9.39 9.18
N ARG A 26 -6.34 8.42 8.38
CA ARG A 26 -7.43 7.52 8.80
C ARG A 26 -7.05 6.64 9.98
N ILE A 27 -5.84 6.06 9.96
CA ILE A 27 -5.36 5.19 11.04
C ILE A 27 -5.16 6.00 12.35
N GLN A 28 -4.67 7.23 12.26
CA GLN A 28 -4.48 8.09 13.45
C GLN A 28 -5.79 8.50 14.13
N ASN A 29 -6.89 8.54 13.38
CA ASN A 29 -8.20 9.00 13.87
C ASN A 29 -9.19 7.86 14.14
N ILE A 30 -8.83 6.60 13.90
CA ILE A 30 -9.71 5.47 14.16
C ILE A 30 -9.85 5.24 15.67
N LYS A 31 -11.08 5.04 16.15
CA LYS A 31 -11.29 4.63 17.55
C LYS A 31 -10.94 3.16 17.70
N GLU A 32 -10.30 2.79 18.81
CA GLU A 32 -9.93 1.39 19.08
C GLU A 32 -11.14 0.44 19.02
N ALA A 33 -12.29 0.87 19.54
CA ALA A 33 -13.54 0.11 19.48
C ALA A 33 -14.02 -0.19 18.05
N GLU A 34 -13.62 0.61 17.06
CA GLU A 34 -13.97 0.35 15.66
C GLU A 34 -13.11 -0.76 15.04
N LEU A 35 -11.92 -1.05 15.58
CA LEU A 35 -11.00 -2.03 15.01
C LEU A 35 -11.58 -3.46 15.01
N SER A 36 -12.45 -3.76 15.96
CA SER A 36 -13.15 -5.06 16.07
C SER A 36 -14.41 -5.14 15.20
N GLN A 37 -14.91 -4.01 14.68
CA GLN A 37 -16.10 -3.97 13.83
C GLN A 37 -15.87 -4.78 12.56
N LYS A 38 -16.76 -5.74 12.29
CA LYS A 38 -16.78 -6.50 11.04
C LYS A 38 -17.51 -5.73 9.95
N VAL A 39 -16.98 -5.81 8.74
CA VAL A 39 -17.59 -5.27 7.52
C VAL A 39 -17.68 -6.36 6.47
N ASP A 40 -18.63 -6.21 5.55
CA ASP A 40 -18.68 -7.04 4.36
C ASP A 40 -17.43 -6.80 3.52
N PHE A 41 -16.76 -7.89 3.17
CA PHE A 41 -15.50 -7.87 2.45
C PHE A 41 -15.50 -9.00 1.42
N PHE A 42 -14.83 -8.79 0.29
CA PHE A 42 -14.92 -9.71 -0.86
C PHE A 42 -14.46 -11.15 -0.54
N ALA A 43 -13.60 -11.32 0.47
CA ALA A 43 -13.12 -12.61 0.95
C ALA A 43 -13.86 -13.10 2.22
N GLY A 44 -15.14 -12.70 2.35
CA GLY A 44 -15.97 -12.91 3.53
C GLY A 44 -15.73 -11.87 4.62
N PRO A 45 -16.63 -11.77 5.63
CA PRO A 45 -16.58 -10.70 6.63
C PRO A 45 -15.24 -10.64 7.39
N LYS A 46 -14.68 -9.42 7.50
CA LYS A 46 -13.41 -9.14 8.21
C LYS A 46 -13.59 -7.98 9.17
N SER A 47 -12.85 -8.00 10.29
CA SER A 47 -12.74 -6.81 11.13
C SER A 47 -11.91 -5.73 10.44
N LYS A 48 -12.12 -4.46 10.79
CA LYS A 48 -11.28 -3.36 10.30
C LYS A 48 -9.79 -3.62 10.59
N LEU A 49 -9.44 -4.19 11.74
CA LEU A 49 -8.06 -4.57 12.07
C LEU A 49 -7.50 -5.64 11.11
N GLN A 50 -8.28 -6.67 10.78
CA GLN A 50 -7.86 -7.69 9.83
C GLN A 50 -7.60 -7.09 8.45
N ILE A 51 -8.42 -6.13 8.01
CA ILE A 51 -8.23 -5.43 6.75
C ILE A 51 -6.97 -4.56 6.79
N LEU A 52 -6.70 -3.84 7.90
CA LEU A 52 -5.47 -3.06 8.05
C LEU A 52 -4.21 -3.93 7.99
N ASN A 53 -4.21 -5.09 8.65
CA ASN A 53 -3.12 -6.05 8.57
C ASN A 53 -2.95 -6.60 7.14
N LEU A 54 -4.05 -6.93 6.46
CA LEU A 54 -4.01 -7.36 5.07
C LEU A 54 -3.39 -6.27 4.16
N MET A 55 -3.74 -5.01 4.36
CA MET A 55 -3.17 -3.89 3.60
C MET A 55 -1.67 -3.72 3.86
N GLN A 56 -1.22 -3.87 5.12
CA GLN A 56 0.19 -3.85 5.50
C GLN A 56 0.99 -4.96 4.78
N ASP A 57 0.46 -6.18 4.78
CA ASP A 57 1.07 -7.34 4.12
C ASP A 57 1.11 -7.13 2.60
N HIS A 58 0.03 -6.60 2.03
CA HIS A 58 -0.09 -6.34 0.59
C HIS A 58 0.92 -5.27 0.12
N VAL A 59 1.08 -4.18 0.88
CA VAL A 59 2.12 -3.17 0.60
C VAL A 59 3.51 -3.79 0.69
N THR A 60 3.76 -4.64 1.69
CA THR A 60 5.04 -5.34 1.83
C THR A 60 5.33 -6.26 0.64
N HIS A 61 4.32 -7.00 0.18
CA HIS A 61 4.40 -7.86 -1.01
C HIS A 61 4.78 -7.07 -2.27
N HIS A 62 4.08 -5.98 -2.57
CA HIS A 62 4.38 -5.16 -3.76
C HIS A 62 5.70 -4.41 -3.64
N ARG A 63 6.10 -3.97 -2.44
CA ARG A 63 7.42 -3.40 -2.22
C ARG A 63 8.52 -4.38 -2.60
N ALA A 64 8.38 -5.66 -2.23
CA ALA A 64 9.34 -6.69 -2.61
C ALA A 64 9.43 -6.84 -4.14
N GLN A 65 8.30 -6.84 -4.85
CA GLN A 65 8.29 -6.87 -6.32
C GLN A 65 9.02 -5.66 -6.93
N ILE A 66 8.85 -4.46 -6.38
CA ILE A 66 9.56 -3.25 -6.83
C ILE A 66 11.07 -3.39 -6.59
N LEU A 67 11.50 -3.96 -5.47
CA LEU A 67 12.92 -4.21 -5.21
C LEU A 67 13.52 -5.18 -6.23
N ILE A 68 12.79 -6.23 -6.62
CA ILE A 68 13.22 -7.13 -7.70
C ILE A 68 13.32 -6.36 -9.02
N TYR A 69 12.34 -5.51 -9.33
CA TYR A 69 12.38 -4.69 -10.54
C TYR A 69 13.60 -3.76 -10.60
N LEU A 70 13.95 -3.11 -9.49
CA LEU A 70 15.16 -2.29 -9.39
C LEU A 70 16.43 -3.11 -9.67
N ASN A 71 16.55 -4.30 -9.06
CA ASN A 71 17.68 -5.20 -9.30
C ASN A 71 17.78 -5.65 -10.77
N LEU A 72 16.65 -6.03 -11.40
CA LEU A 72 16.62 -6.41 -12.83
C LEU A 72 17.07 -5.27 -13.75
N ASN A 73 16.86 -4.03 -13.32
CA ASN A 73 17.29 -2.82 -14.03
C ASN A 73 18.67 -2.31 -13.57
N GLN A 74 19.43 -3.08 -12.77
CA GLN A 74 20.75 -2.71 -12.24
C GLN A 74 20.73 -1.40 -11.44
N ILE A 75 19.59 -1.07 -10.82
CA ILE A 75 19.44 0.07 -9.91
C ILE A 75 19.58 -0.45 -8.49
N GLN A 76 20.56 0.06 -7.74
CA GLN A 76 20.76 -0.34 -6.35
C GLN A 76 19.51 0.00 -5.51
N PRO A 77 18.84 -1.00 -4.92
CA PRO A 77 17.69 -0.74 -4.06
C PRO A 77 18.09 0.00 -2.77
N PRO A 78 17.16 0.77 -2.17
CA PRO A 78 17.38 1.35 -0.85
C PRO A 78 17.63 0.24 0.18
N LYS A 79 18.38 0.57 1.25
CA LYS A 79 18.61 -0.36 2.37
C LYS A 79 17.28 -0.78 2.98
N TYR A 80 17.16 -2.05 3.33
CA TYR A 80 16.02 -2.54 4.09
C TYR A 80 15.97 -1.81 5.44
N VAL A 81 14.80 -1.25 5.74
CA VAL A 81 14.47 -0.71 7.06
C VAL A 81 13.45 -1.67 7.66
N GLY A 82 13.87 -2.37 8.72
CA GLY A 82 12.97 -3.21 9.53
C GLY A 82 11.96 -2.37 10.30
N TRP A 83 11.01 -3.05 10.93
CA TRP A 83 10.04 -2.47 11.84
C TRP A 83 10.71 -1.96 13.13
#